data_AF-A0A5E7TTG7-F1
#
_entry.id   AF-A0A5E7TTG7-F1
#
_cell.length_a   1.000
_cell.length_b   1.000
_cell.length_c   1.000
_cell.angle_alpha   90.00
_cell.angle_beta   90.00
_cell.angle_gamma   90.00
#
_symmetry.space_group_name_H-M   'P 1'
#
loop_
_entity.id
_entity.type
_entity.pdbx_description
1 polymer ?
#
loop_
_entity_poly.entity_id
_entity_poly.type
_entity_poly.pdbx_seq_one_letter_code
_entity_poly.pdbx_strand_id
1 'polypeptide(L)'
;MEGKEEERLEAMEDDIFRDLNSLGNTLHNLDDRGLVLSLAAFAEEALGTLLKAFMLPTATSNQLVDGFNAPLGNFSSRIKAVYSLGLITKEQFSDLEQLRKIRNYFAHSWQPISLADQRVSGHIRSMNYSPLLHVYPATANDKLRSSGYALLLTLNAAAIRIAEHGGEVTHTGCEIFFGFPGDFNEQLTYARQQFFEICIPMQSAIGEELAFYRQVLTRFHSRTEYLTGAVSDDDERAIIQLQKEILEKIAEEH
;
A
#
# COMPACT_ATOMS: atom_id res chain seq x y z
N MET A 1 12.73 -29.07 9.55
CA MET A 1 11.69 -28.59 8.61
C MET A 1 11.62 -27.07 8.71
N GLU A 2 11.64 -26.49 9.92
CA GLU A 2 11.71 -25.05 10.18
C GLU A 2 12.81 -24.30 9.39
N GLY A 3 14.07 -24.76 9.42
CA GLY A 3 15.16 -24.05 8.73
C GLY A 3 15.10 -24.01 7.19
N LYS A 4 14.29 -24.86 6.54
CA LYS A 4 14.03 -24.78 5.09
C LYS A 4 12.87 -23.84 4.75
N GLU A 5 12.04 -23.54 5.74
CA GLU A 5 10.88 -22.67 5.62
C GLU A 5 11.32 -21.21 5.87
N GLU A 6 12.18 -20.97 6.85
CA GLU A 6 12.86 -19.68 7.07
C GLU A 6 13.74 -19.26 5.88
N GLU A 7 14.62 -20.13 5.37
CA GLU A 7 15.44 -19.84 4.18
C GLU A 7 14.59 -19.51 2.93
N ARG A 8 13.40 -20.08 2.85
CA ARG A 8 12.46 -19.87 1.73
C ARG A 8 11.70 -18.55 1.88
N LEU A 9 11.37 -18.17 3.10
CA LEU A 9 10.76 -16.88 3.43
C LEU A 9 11.75 -15.74 3.19
N GLU A 10 13.01 -15.88 3.62
CA GLU A 10 14.07 -14.88 3.40
C GLU A 10 14.35 -14.65 1.90
N ALA A 11 14.49 -15.74 1.12
CA ALA A 11 14.73 -15.63 -0.32
C ALA A 11 13.55 -14.98 -1.07
N MET A 12 12.33 -15.21 -0.59
CA MET A 12 11.12 -14.64 -1.20
C MET A 12 10.91 -13.19 -0.80
N GLU A 13 11.18 -12.81 0.46
CA GLU A 13 11.25 -11.41 0.88
C GLU A 13 12.26 -10.64 0.02
N ASP A 14 13.45 -11.19 -0.20
CA ASP A 14 14.48 -10.58 -1.05
C ASP A 14 14.03 -10.38 -2.50
N ASP A 15 13.33 -11.36 -3.09
CA ASP A 15 12.79 -11.23 -4.45
C ASP A 15 11.64 -10.23 -4.51
N ILE A 16 10.77 -10.17 -3.50
CA ILE A 16 9.73 -9.15 -3.36
C ILE A 16 10.39 -7.77 -3.28
N PHE A 17 11.35 -7.55 -2.38
CA PHE A 17 12.05 -6.27 -2.23
C PHE A 17 12.81 -5.87 -3.51
N ARG A 18 13.37 -6.84 -4.24
CA ARG A 18 14.05 -6.58 -5.52
C ARG A 18 13.07 -6.17 -6.62
N ASP A 19 11.95 -6.87 -6.76
CA ASP A 19 10.89 -6.55 -7.73
C ASP A 19 10.23 -5.20 -7.40
N LEU A 20 10.08 -4.89 -6.12
CA LEU A 20 9.58 -3.62 -5.62
C LEU A 20 10.52 -2.45 -5.93
N ASN A 21 11.82 -2.61 -5.67
CA ASN A 21 12.82 -1.59 -6.04
C ASN A 21 12.91 -1.42 -7.57
N SER A 22 12.80 -2.51 -8.33
CA SER A 22 12.73 -2.47 -9.79
C SER A 22 11.49 -1.71 -10.28
N LEU A 23 10.32 -1.96 -9.67
CA LEU A 23 9.07 -1.28 -9.98
C LEU A 23 9.17 0.22 -9.68
N GLY A 24 9.69 0.60 -8.51
CA GLY A 24 9.92 2.00 -8.15
C GLY A 24 10.80 2.73 -9.16
N ASN A 25 11.92 2.11 -9.54
CA ASN A 25 12.84 2.64 -10.55
C ASN A 25 12.20 2.74 -11.93
N THR A 26 11.44 1.72 -12.34
CA THR A 26 10.74 1.68 -13.63
C THR A 26 9.73 2.81 -13.74
N LEU A 27 9.00 3.09 -12.66
CA LEU A 27 7.99 4.15 -12.65
C LEU A 27 8.61 5.54 -12.59
N HIS A 28 9.77 5.71 -11.94
CA HIS A 28 10.37 7.01 -11.64
C HIS A 28 10.53 7.93 -12.86
N ASN A 29 10.95 7.39 -14.00
CA ASN A 29 11.28 8.19 -15.19
C ASN A 29 10.13 8.30 -16.21
N LEU A 30 8.94 7.82 -15.87
CA LEU A 30 7.79 7.90 -16.77
C LEU A 30 7.15 9.28 -16.74
N ASP A 31 6.67 9.71 -17.91
CA ASP A 31 5.77 10.85 -18.05
C ASP A 31 4.39 10.53 -17.45
N ASP A 32 3.52 11.53 -17.29
CA ASP A 32 2.20 11.36 -16.66
C ASP A 32 1.38 10.22 -17.29
N ARG A 33 1.41 10.13 -18.62
CA ARG A 33 0.69 9.08 -19.36
C ARG A 33 1.33 7.71 -19.16
N GLY A 34 2.64 7.60 -19.29
CA GLY A 34 3.37 6.36 -19.05
C GLY A 34 3.15 5.87 -17.63
N LEU A 35 3.24 6.74 -16.63
CA LEU A 35 3.01 6.41 -15.22
C LEU A 35 1.62 5.81 -15.01
N VAL A 36 0.57 6.49 -15.48
CA VAL A 36 -0.82 6.06 -15.30
C VAL A 36 -1.09 4.73 -16.00
N LEU A 37 -0.65 4.59 -17.25
CA LEU A 37 -0.89 3.38 -18.03
C LEU A 37 -0.14 2.19 -17.44
N SER A 38 1.11 2.38 -17.03
CA SER A 38 1.93 1.34 -16.39
C SER A 38 1.35 0.93 -15.03
N LEU A 39 1.01 1.88 -14.15
CA LEU A 39 0.38 1.58 -12.86
C LEU A 39 -0.91 0.76 -13.03
N ALA A 40 -1.76 1.13 -13.98
CA ALA A 40 -3.00 0.42 -14.23
C ALA A 40 -2.77 -0.98 -14.84
N ALA A 41 -1.81 -1.13 -15.75
CA ALA A 41 -1.45 -2.42 -16.33
C ALA A 41 -0.91 -3.38 -15.26
N PHE A 42 0.03 -2.90 -14.42
CA PHE A 42 0.58 -3.69 -13.32
C PHE A 42 -0.49 -4.04 -12.28
N ALA A 43 -1.43 -3.14 -11.99
CA ALA A 43 -2.53 -3.43 -11.07
C ALA A 43 -3.47 -4.50 -11.66
N GLU A 44 -3.79 -4.41 -12.95
CA GLU A 44 -4.61 -5.40 -13.65
C GLU A 44 -3.96 -6.78 -13.67
N GLU A 45 -2.64 -6.85 -13.87
CA GLU A 45 -1.84 -8.07 -13.78
C GLU A 45 -1.81 -8.64 -12.36
N ALA A 46 -1.48 -7.83 -11.35
CA ALA A 46 -1.44 -8.24 -9.95
C ALA A 46 -2.80 -8.80 -9.48
N LEU A 47 -3.91 -8.20 -9.91
CA LEU A 47 -5.25 -8.74 -9.65
C LEU A 47 -5.49 -10.10 -10.31
N GLY A 48 -4.96 -10.33 -11.51
CA GLY A 48 -5.03 -11.62 -12.18
C GLY A 48 -4.24 -12.69 -11.44
N THR A 49 -3.03 -12.34 -10.97
CA THR A 49 -2.20 -13.20 -10.13
C THR A 49 -2.91 -13.53 -8.82
N LEU A 50 -3.50 -12.52 -8.16
CA LEU A 50 -4.27 -12.70 -6.92
C LEU A 50 -5.45 -13.67 -7.10
N LEU A 51 -6.22 -13.52 -8.18
CA LEU A 51 -7.32 -14.43 -8.50
C LEU A 51 -6.82 -15.87 -8.75
N LYS A 52 -5.73 -16.03 -9.50
CA LYS A 52 -5.14 -17.35 -9.78
C LYS A 52 -4.56 -18.02 -8.54
N ALA A 53 -3.99 -17.23 -7.62
CA ALA A 53 -3.52 -17.75 -6.33
C ALA A 53 -4.68 -18.24 -5.45
N PHE A 54 -5.82 -17.57 -5.50
CA PHE A 54 -7.01 -17.94 -4.72
C PHE A 54 -7.77 -19.14 -5.30
N MET A 55 -7.83 -19.26 -6.63
CA MET A 55 -8.58 -20.33 -7.30
C MET A 55 -7.81 -21.66 -7.33
N LEU A 56 -8.53 -22.76 -7.55
CA LEU A 56 -7.89 -24.07 -7.78
C LEU A 56 -6.91 -23.99 -8.96
N PRO A 57 -5.70 -24.56 -8.88
CA PRO A 57 -4.68 -24.48 -9.94
C PRO A 57 -5.02 -25.41 -11.12
N THR A 58 -6.06 -25.06 -11.86
CA THR A 58 -6.59 -25.85 -12.98
C THR A 58 -6.62 -25.03 -14.27
N ALA A 59 -6.60 -25.71 -15.42
CA ALA A 59 -6.79 -25.06 -16.72
C ALA A 59 -8.10 -24.26 -16.78
N THR A 60 -9.17 -24.76 -16.15
CA THR A 60 -10.47 -24.07 -16.08
C THR A 60 -10.36 -22.73 -15.36
N SER A 61 -9.70 -22.69 -14.20
CA SER A 61 -9.47 -21.44 -13.47
C SER A 61 -8.65 -20.44 -14.29
N ASN A 62 -7.60 -20.92 -14.97
CA ASN A 62 -6.79 -20.07 -15.86
C ASN A 62 -7.62 -19.51 -17.03
N GLN A 63 -8.52 -20.29 -17.61
CA GLN A 63 -9.42 -19.82 -18.67
C GLN A 63 -10.40 -18.73 -18.19
N LEU A 64 -10.77 -18.70 -16.91
CA LEU A 64 -11.61 -17.64 -16.36
C LEU A 64 -10.90 -16.28 -16.32
N VAL A 65 -9.57 -16.28 -16.20
CA VAL A 65 -8.75 -15.07 -15.98
C VAL A 65 -8.02 -14.64 -17.25
N ASP A 66 -7.40 -15.59 -17.97
CA ASP A 66 -6.51 -15.34 -19.12
C ASP A 66 -7.01 -16.00 -20.42
N GLY A 67 -8.17 -16.68 -20.40
CA GLY A 67 -8.77 -17.29 -21.58
C GLY A 67 -9.31 -16.28 -22.60
N PHE A 68 -9.55 -16.75 -23.82
CA PHE A 68 -10.24 -15.95 -24.84
C PHE A 68 -11.67 -15.61 -24.37
N ASN A 69 -12.01 -14.32 -24.35
CA ASN A 69 -13.25 -13.80 -23.75
C ASN A 69 -13.43 -14.21 -22.27
N ALA A 70 -12.33 -14.31 -21.52
CA ALA A 70 -12.32 -14.57 -20.10
C ALA A 70 -13.29 -13.65 -19.32
N PRO A 71 -14.21 -14.20 -18.52
CA PRO A 71 -15.11 -13.41 -17.68
C PRO A 71 -14.40 -12.47 -16.70
N LEU A 72 -13.20 -12.84 -16.25
CA LEU A 72 -12.32 -12.04 -15.40
C LEU A 72 -11.11 -11.49 -16.18
N GLY A 73 -11.27 -11.28 -17.49
CA GLY A 73 -10.19 -10.89 -18.40
C GLY A 73 -9.93 -9.39 -18.48
N ASN A 74 -10.70 -8.54 -17.81
CA ASN A 74 -10.52 -7.09 -17.85
C ASN A 74 -10.43 -6.45 -16.46
N PHE A 75 -9.81 -5.27 -16.39
CA PHE A 75 -9.53 -4.57 -15.15
C PHE A 75 -10.76 -4.41 -14.25
N SER A 76 -11.91 -3.97 -14.79
CA SER A 76 -13.12 -3.77 -13.98
C SER A 76 -13.67 -5.08 -13.43
N SER A 77 -13.69 -6.15 -14.24
CA SER A 77 -14.15 -7.47 -13.80
C SER A 77 -13.26 -8.04 -12.69
N ARG A 78 -11.94 -7.88 -12.81
CA ARG A 78 -10.97 -8.31 -11.79
C ARG A 78 -11.15 -7.56 -10.48
N ILE A 79 -11.24 -6.22 -10.51
CA ILE A 79 -11.47 -5.39 -9.32
C ILE A 79 -12.72 -5.84 -8.55
N LYS A 80 -13.85 -6.02 -9.28
CA LYS A 80 -15.11 -6.46 -8.67
C LYS A 80 -15.00 -7.86 -8.09
N ALA A 81 -14.37 -8.79 -8.80
CA ALA A 81 -14.22 -10.17 -8.34
C ALA A 81 -13.40 -10.25 -7.06
N VAL A 82 -12.21 -9.66 -7.02
CA VAL A 82 -11.35 -9.74 -5.83
C VAL A 82 -11.99 -9.11 -4.60
N TYR A 83 -12.72 -8.00 -4.77
CA TYR A 83 -13.43 -7.36 -3.67
C TYR A 83 -14.62 -8.18 -3.19
N SER A 84 -15.42 -8.72 -4.12
CA SER A 84 -16.58 -9.57 -3.79
C SER A 84 -16.18 -10.88 -3.11
N LEU A 85 -14.95 -11.35 -3.36
CA LEU A 85 -14.36 -12.53 -2.74
C LEU A 85 -13.63 -12.21 -1.42
N GLY A 86 -13.59 -10.94 -0.99
CA GLY A 86 -12.91 -10.51 0.24
C GLY A 86 -11.38 -10.38 0.15
N LEU A 87 -10.78 -10.61 -1.03
CA LEU A 87 -9.33 -10.66 -1.19
C LEU A 87 -8.65 -9.29 -1.01
N ILE A 88 -9.41 -8.20 -1.09
CA ILE A 88 -8.94 -6.83 -0.88
C ILE A 88 -9.88 -6.05 0.03
N THR A 89 -9.36 -5.02 0.69
CA THR A 89 -10.16 -4.12 1.54
C THR A 89 -11.03 -3.16 0.72
N LYS A 90 -11.95 -2.47 1.39
CA LYS A 90 -12.80 -1.45 0.77
C LYS A 90 -11.96 -0.25 0.26
N GLU A 91 -10.91 0.10 0.99
CA GLU A 91 -9.97 1.16 0.68
C GLU A 91 -9.21 0.81 -0.62
N GLN A 92 -8.65 -0.40 -0.70
CA GLN A 92 -7.98 -0.92 -1.90
C GLN A 92 -8.93 -0.96 -3.10
N PHE A 93 -10.17 -1.42 -2.91
CA PHE A 93 -11.19 -1.41 -3.96
C PHE A 93 -11.47 0.01 -4.47
N SER A 94 -11.64 0.97 -3.55
CA SER A 94 -11.84 2.38 -3.90
C SER A 94 -10.68 2.93 -4.72
N ASP A 95 -9.43 2.69 -4.29
CA ASP A 95 -8.23 3.16 -4.99
C ASP A 95 -8.10 2.55 -6.39
N LEU A 96 -8.38 1.25 -6.53
CA LEU A 96 -8.41 0.58 -7.83
C LEU A 96 -9.47 1.18 -8.77
N GLU A 97 -10.65 1.51 -8.27
CA GLU A 97 -11.69 2.17 -9.06
C GLU A 97 -11.29 3.61 -9.44
N GLN A 98 -10.59 4.36 -8.58
CA GLN A 98 -10.03 5.66 -8.95
C GLN A 98 -8.95 5.50 -10.02
N LEU A 99 -8.01 4.57 -9.86
CA LEU A 99 -6.95 4.29 -10.82
C LEU A 99 -7.52 3.89 -12.18
N ARG A 100 -8.55 3.04 -12.21
CA ARG A 100 -9.26 2.65 -13.44
C ARG A 100 -9.89 3.87 -14.14
N LYS A 101 -10.51 4.78 -13.39
CA LYS A 101 -11.08 6.03 -13.95
C LYS A 101 -9.99 6.93 -14.51
N ILE A 102 -8.90 7.15 -13.76
CA ILE A 102 -7.74 7.93 -14.20
C ILE A 102 -7.17 7.34 -15.50
N ARG A 103 -6.92 6.02 -15.55
CA ARG A 103 -6.46 5.32 -16.75
C ARG A 103 -7.37 5.52 -17.95
N ASN A 104 -8.69 5.48 -17.75
CA ASN A 104 -9.64 5.71 -18.84
C ASN A 104 -9.57 7.14 -19.41
N TYR A 105 -9.33 8.16 -18.58
CA TYR A 105 -9.09 9.51 -19.07
C TYR A 105 -7.82 9.59 -19.94
N PHE A 106 -6.72 8.96 -19.50
CA PHE A 106 -5.48 8.95 -20.25
C PHE A 106 -5.54 8.11 -21.53
N ALA A 107 -6.29 7.01 -21.53
CA ALA A 107 -6.42 6.11 -22.67
C ALA A 107 -7.37 6.63 -23.76
N HIS A 108 -8.42 7.38 -23.40
CA HIS A 108 -9.44 7.86 -24.35
C HIS A 108 -9.30 9.34 -24.74
N SER A 109 -8.26 10.03 -24.26
CA SER A 109 -7.98 11.41 -24.65
C SER A 109 -6.98 11.48 -25.81
N TRP A 110 -7.43 11.97 -26.96
CA TRP A 110 -6.54 12.34 -28.09
C TRP A 110 -5.79 13.66 -27.84
N GLN A 111 -6.31 14.49 -26.91
CA GLN A 111 -5.70 15.75 -26.51
C GLN A 111 -4.66 15.52 -25.41
N PRO A 112 -3.63 16.41 -25.29
CA PRO A 112 -2.73 16.41 -24.16
C PRO A 112 -3.52 16.45 -22.84
N ILE A 113 -3.21 15.51 -21.95
CA ILE A 113 -3.80 15.39 -20.62
C ILE A 113 -2.66 15.20 -19.62
N SER A 114 -2.81 15.77 -18.44
CA SER A 114 -1.82 15.79 -17.37
C SER A 114 -2.44 15.40 -16.04
N LEU A 115 -1.61 15.11 -15.05
CA LEU A 115 -2.08 14.86 -13.68
C LEU A 115 -2.64 16.12 -13.00
N ALA A 116 -2.33 17.31 -13.54
CA ALA A 116 -2.85 18.59 -13.05
C ALA A 116 -4.29 18.86 -13.49
N ASP A 117 -4.82 18.15 -14.49
CA ASP A 117 -6.19 18.32 -14.95
C ASP A 117 -7.19 18.11 -13.81
N GLN A 118 -8.15 19.03 -13.63
CA GLN A 118 -9.05 19.06 -12.49
C GLN A 118 -9.80 17.73 -12.24
N ARG A 119 -10.23 17.07 -13.32
CA ARG A 119 -10.92 15.77 -13.25
C ARG A 119 -9.98 14.66 -12.77
N VAL A 120 -8.74 14.66 -13.26
CA VAL A 120 -7.72 13.68 -12.92
C VAL A 120 -7.24 13.88 -11.48
N SER A 121 -6.87 15.11 -11.13
CA SER A 121 -6.43 15.45 -9.78
C SER A 121 -7.51 15.22 -8.73
N GLY A 122 -8.79 15.41 -9.07
CA GLY A 122 -9.91 15.05 -8.19
C GLY A 122 -9.99 13.54 -7.90
N HIS A 123 -9.76 12.68 -8.90
CA HIS A 123 -9.68 11.24 -8.69
C HIS A 123 -8.46 10.84 -7.86
N ILE A 124 -7.30 11.44 -8.11
CA ILE A 124 -6.07 11.20 -7.33
C ILE A 124 -6.26 11.63 -5.88
N ARG A 125 -6.92 12.77 -5.64
CA ARG A 125 -7.22 13.23 -4.29
C ARG A 125 -8.15 12.27 -3.54
N SER A 126 -9.06 11.62 -4.27
CA SER A 126 -9.98 10.62 -3.71
C SER A 126 -9.31 9.27 -3.40
N MET A 127 -8.06 9.06 -3.82
CA MET A 127 -7.29 7.89 -3.40
C MET A 127 -6.83 8.04 -1.95
N ASN A 128 -6.70 6.91 -1.26
CA ASN A 128 -6.13 6.87 0.08
C ASN A 128 -4.65 7.23 0.04
N TYR A 129 -4.16 7.84 1.11
CA TYR A 129 -2.73 8.07 1.27
C TYR A 129 -2.01 6.76 1.58
N SER A 130 -0.92 6.55 0.86
CA SER A 130 -0.02 5.42 1.08
C SER A 130 0.35 5.27 2.57
N PRO A 131 0.30 4.04 3.11
CA PRO A 131 0.78 3.74 4.47
C PRO A 131 2.29 3.93 4.62
N LEU A 132 3.03 4.07 3.52
CA LEU A 132 4.49 4.28 3.52
C LEU A 132 4.89 5.74 3.73
N LEU A 133 3.95 6.68 3.63
CA LEU A 133 4.25 8.10 3.74
C LEU A 133 4.16 8.60 5.17
N HIS A 134 5.20 9.34 5.58
CA HIS A 134 5.21 10.16 6.79
C HIS A 134 5.25 11.67 6.46
N VAL A 135 5.38 12.04 5.18
CA VAL A 135 5.37 13.42 4.67
C VAL A 135 4.23 13.60 3.69
N TYR A 136 3.57 14.75 3.74
CA TYR A 136 2.43 15.06 2.88
C TYR A 136 2.84 15.12 1.39
N PRO A 137 2.17 14.35 0.51
CA PRO A 137 2.46 14.42 -0.92
C PRO A 137 1.79 15.68 -1.51
N ALA A 138 2.56 16.75 -1.63
CA ALA A 138 2.06 18.07 -2.03
C ALA A 138 1.51 18.12 -3.46
N THR A 139 1.96 17.24 -4.36
CA THR A 139 1.49 17.19 -5.74
C THR A 139 0.65 15.95 -6.04
N ALA A 140 -0.23 16.06 -7.04
CA ALA A 140 -0.99 14.92 -7.54
C ALA A 140 -0.07 13.79 -8.07
N ASN A 141 1.09 14.16 -8.61
CA ASN A 141 2.09 13.20 -9.07
C ASN A 141 2.66 12.40 -7.89
N ASP A 142 3.10 13.08 -6.82
CA ASP A 142 3.62 12.42 -5.61
C ASP A 142 2.57 11.53 -4.96
N LYS A 143 1.32 12.02 -4.88
CA LYS A 143 0.21 11.24 -4.30
C LYS A 143 -0.10 10.01 -5.14
N LEU A 144 -0.18 10.13 -6.47
CA LEU A 144 -0.44 8.99 -7.35
C LEU A 144 0.69 7.95 -7.28
N ARG A 145 1.95 8.39 -7.32
CA ARG A 145 3.11 7.50 -7.24
C ARG A 145 3.13 6.72 -5.93
N SER A 146 3.06 7.42 -4.81
CA SER A 146 3.12 6.80 -3.49
C SER A 146 1.94 5.85 -3.23
N SER A 147 0.71 6.27 -3.56
CA SER A 147 -0.50 5.48 -3.33
C SER A 147 -0.61 4.32 -4.31
N GLY A 148 -0.30 4.54 -5.59
CA GLY A 148 -0.27 3.50 -6.61
C GLY A 148 0.79 2.43 -6.33
N TYR A 149 1.98 2.84 -5.89
CA TYR A 149 3.04 1.90 -5.51
C TYR A 149 2.64 1.05 -4.29
N ALA A 150 2.13 1.68 -3.23
CA ALA A 150 1.67 0.93 -2.06
C ALA A 150 0.52 -0.03 -2.38
N LEU A 151 -0.38 0.37 -3.29
CA LEU A 151 -1.45 -0.51 -3.78
C LEU A 151 -0.87 -1.74 -4.48
N LEU A 152 0.07 -1.57 -5.43
CA LEU A 152 0.72 -2.69 -6.11
C LEU A 152 1.45 -3.62 -5.15
N LEU A 153 2.17 -3.04 -4.18
CA LEU A 153 2.85 -3.78 -3.13
C LEU A 153 1.86 -4.67 -2.35
N THR A 154 0.77 -4.09 -1.85
CA THR A 154 -0.21 -4.84 -1.05
C THR A 154 -0.93 -5.92 -1.84
N LEU A 155 -1.19 -5.72 -3.14
CA LEU A 155 -1.80 -6.74 -4.00
C LEU A 155 -0.86 -7.93 -4.23
N ASN A 156 0.42 -7.66 -4.51
CA ASN A 156 1.41 -8.73 -4.70
C ASN A 156 1.66 -9.50 -3.40
N ALA A 157 1.82 -8.79 -2.28
CA ALA A 157 1.96 -9.43 -0.96
C ALA A 157 0.74 -10.31 -0.63
N ALA A 158 -0.48 -9.85 -0.94
CA ALA A 158 -1.70 -10.64 -0.74
C ALA A 158 -1.72 -11.91 -1.60
N ALA A 159 -1.27 -11.83 -2.86
CA ALA A 159 -1.24 -12.99 -3.76
C ALA A 159 -0.27 -14.07 -3.26
N ILE A 160 0.91 -13.65 -2.77
CA ILE A 160 1.92 -14.54 -2.21
C ILE A 160 1.38 -15.25 -0.97
N ARG A 161 0.84 -14.48 0.00
CA ARG A 161 0.27 -15.05 1.23
C ARG A 161 -0.84 -16.08 0.98
N ILE A 162 -1.71 -15.82 0.00
CA ILE A 162 -2.78 -16.75 -0.37
C ILE A 162 -2.21 -18.04 -0.97
N ALA A 163 -1.18 -17.93 -1.81
CA ALA A 163 -0.52 -19.10 -2.40
C ALA A 163 0.16 -19.99 -1.35
N GLU A 164 0.64 -19.40 -0.25
CA GLU A 164 1.34 -20.12 0.82
C GLU A 164 0.40 -20.75 1.85
N HIS A 165 -0.60 -20.02 2.33
CA HIS A 165 -1.45 -20.46 3.45
C HIS A 165 -2.71 -21.24 3.03
N GLY A 166 -2.86 -21.57 1.73
CA GLY A 166 -3.79 -22.58 1.25
C GLY A 166 -5.22 -22.48 1.79
N GLY A 167 -5.96 -21.43 1.43
CA GLY A 167 -7.42 -21.39 1.54
C GLY A 167 -8.06 -21.43 2.95
N GLU A 168 -7.29 -21.57 4.03
CA GLU A 168 -7.82 -21.60 5.40
C GLU A 168 -8.09 -20.20 6.00
N VAL A 169 -7.66 -19.14 5.33
CA VAL A 169 -7.83 -17.77 5.82
C VAL A 169 -8.99 -17.09 5.08
N THR A 170 -10.06 -16.79 5.81
CA THR A 170 -11.02 -15.74 5.44
C THR A 170 -10.27 -14.41 5.36
N HIS A 171 -9.71 -14.09 4.19
CA HIS A 171 -9.01 -12.83 3.99
C HIS A 171 -10.02 -11.69 3.94
N THR A 172 -9.75 -10.66 4.75
CA THR A 172 -10.25 -9.29 4.58
C THR A 172 -9.02 -8.40 4.45
N GLY A 173 -8.35 -8.49 3.29
CA GLY A 173 -7.19 -7.68 2.92
C GLY A 173 -5.89 -7.93 3.70
N CYS A 174 -4.79 -7.39 3.17
CA CYS A 174 -3.49 -7.33 3.82
C CYS A 174 -3.17 -5.89 4.18
N GLU A 175 -3.18 -5.55 5.47
CA GLU A 175 -2.45 -4.37 5.96
C GLU A 175 -0.99 -4.78 6.18
N ILE A 176 -0.07 -4.11 5.49
CA ILE A 176 1.37 -4.30 5.70
C ILE A 176 1.79 -3.33 6.80
N PHE A 177 2.22 -3.87 7.93
CA PHE A 177 2.86 -3.12 9.00
C PHE A 177 4.37 -3.31 8.87
N PHE A 178 5.10 -2.22 8.63
CA PHE A 178 6.56 -2.27 8.65
C PHE A 178 7.03 -2.24 10.10
N GLY A 179 7.91 -3.17 10.49
CA GLY A 179 8.53 -3.14 11.82
C GLY A 179 9.48 -1.95 12.00
N PHE A 180 10.14 -1.91 13.15
CA PHE A 180 11.27 -1.01 13.40
C PHE A 180 12.57 -1.79 13.23
N PRO A 181 13.58 -1.26 12.50
CA PRO A 181 14.83 -1.98 12.31
C PRO A 181 15.70 -1.94 13.57
N GLY A 182 16.51 -2.98 13.77
CA GLY A 182 17.54 -3.01 14.81
C GLY A 182 17.11 -3.61 16.14
N ASP A 183 17.98 -3.48 17.14
CA ASP A 183 17.66 -3.83 18.53
C ASP A 183 16.66 -2.84 19.17
N PHE A 184 16.18 -3.12 20.38
CA PHE A 184 15.16 -2.27 21.02
C PHE A 184 15.55 -0.78 21.09
N ASN A 185 16.82 -0.47 21.38
CA ASN A 185 17.27 0.92 21.50
C ASN A 185 17.32 1.60 20.13
N GLU A 186 17.80 0.87 19.11
CA GLU A 186 17.78 1.34 17.72
C GLU A 186 16.35 1.56 17.22
N GLN A 187 15.45 0.62 17.50
CA GLN A 187 14.03 0.70 17.17
C GLN A 187 13.37 1.92 17.83
N LEU A 188 13.58 2.12 19.14
CA LEU A 188 13.01 3.23 19.88
C LEU A 188 13.56 4.58 19.40
N THR A 189 14.86 4.65 19.11
CA THR A 189 15.51 5.85 18.56
C THR A 189 14.93 6.19 17.19
N TYR A 190 14.80 5.19 16.33
CA TYR A 190 14.19 5.35 15.00
C TYR A 190 12.73 5.82 15.12
N ALA A 191 11.93 5.20 16.00
CA ALA A 191 10.54 5.59 16.22
C ALA A 191 10.42 7.04 16.70
N ARG A 192 11.28 7.45 17.65
CA ARG A 192 11.35 8.83 18.15
C ARG A 192 11.70 9.82 17.03
N GLN A 193 12.70 9.50 16.21
CA GLN A 193 13.08 10.34 15.07
C GLN A 193 11.93 10.50 14.08
N GLN A 194 11.29 9.39 13.68
CA GLN A 194 10.13 9.43 12.77
C GLN A 194 8.97 10.26 13.34
N PHE A 195 8.71 10.15 14.65
CA PHE A 195 7.69 10.97 15.31
C PHE A 195 7.99 12.47 15.18
N PHE A 196 9.24 12.90 15.35
CA PHE A 196 9.64 14.29 15.14
C PHE A 196 9.51 14.72 13.67
N GLU A 197 9.92 13.88 12.73
CA GLU A 197 9.80 14.16 11.29
C GLU A 197 8.33 14.34 10.85
N ILE A 198 7.39 13.67 11.52
CA ILE A 198 5.95 13.86 11.31
C ILE A 198 5.46 15.16 11.97
N CYS A 199 5.85 15.41 13.22
CA CYS A 199 5.33 16.53 14.00
C CYS A 199 5.80 17.90 13.50
N ILE A 200 7.04 18.02 13.02
CA ILE A 200 7.61 19.29 12.55
C ILE A 200 6.75 19.94 11.45
N PRO A 201 6.49 19.28 10.31
CA PRO A 201 5.66 19.87 9.25
C PRO A 201 4.19 20.00 9.66
N MET A 202 3.69 19.11 10.53
CA MET A 202 2.30 19.16 11.01
C MET A 202 1.96 20.46 11.76
N GLN A 203 2.92 21.10 12.44
CA GLN A 203 2.67 22.33 13.23
C GLN A 203 2.11 23.49 12.40
N SER A 204 2.46 23.57 11.12
CA SER A 204 1.97 24.60 10.19
C SER A 204 0.92 24.07 9.22
N ALA A 205 0.57 22.79 9.30
CA ALA A 205 -0.34 22.14 8.37
C ALA A 205 -1.80 22.55 8.62
N ILE A 206 -2.56 22.72 7.55
CA ILE A 206 -4.00 23.06 7.62
C ILE A 206 -4.80 22.21 6.63
N GLY A 207 -6.11 22.08 6.86
CA GLY A 207 -7.03 21.42 5.93
C GLY A 207 -6.65 19.96 5.63
N GLU A 208 -6.52 19.62 4.35
CA GLU A 208 -6.19 18.26 3.88
C GLU A 208 -4.82 17.76 4.38
N GLU A 209 -3.84 18.66 4.49
CA GLU A 209 -2.48 18.33 4.96
C GLU A 209 -2.48 17.96 6.45
N LEU A 210 -3.22 18.70 7.27
CA LEU A 210 -3.37 18.38 8.68
C LEU A 210 -4.12 17.05 8.88
N ALA A 211 -5.17 16.81 8.10
CA ALA A 211 -5.90 15.55 8.12
C ALA A 211 -5.01 14.35 7.76
N PHE A 212 -4.11 14.52 6.78
CA PHE A 212 -3.10 13.53 6.44
C PHE A 212 -2.18 13.22 7.63
N TYR A 213 -1.58 14.23 8.27
CA TYR A 213 -0.66 14.00 9.38
C TYR A 213 -1.34 13.33 10.59
N ARG A 214 -2.60 13.64 10.88
CA ARG A 214 -3.38 12.93 11.91
C ARG A 214 -3.57 11.45 11.56
N GLN A 215 -3.84 11.15 10.29
CA GLN A 215 -3.97 9.77 9.84
C GLN A 215 -2.63 9.03 9.95
N VAL A 216 -1.51 9.69 9.58
CA VAL A 216 -0.16 9.14 9.74
C VAL A 216 0.12 8.85 11.21
N LEU A 217 -0.13 9.79 12.13
CA LEU A 217 0.08 9.57 13.56
C LEU A 217 -0.78 8.44 14.12
N THR A 218 -2.02 8.31 13.65
CA THR A 218 -2.90 7.21 14.06
C THR A 218 -2.33 5.85 13.66
N ARG A 219 -1.87 5.71 12.41
CA ARG A 219 -1.21 4.49 11.93
C ARG A 219 0.13 4.26 12.66
N PHE A 220 0.87 5.34 12.91
CA PHE A 220 2.15 5.29 13.62
C PHE A 220 1.96 4.81 15.06
N HIS A 221 0.91 5.28 15.76
CA HIS A 221 0.54 4.79 17.08
C HIS A 221 0.35 3.27 17.07
N SER A 222 -0.50 2.73 16.20
CA SER A 222 -0.70 1.29 16.07
C SER A 222 0.60 0.55 15.74
N ARG A 223 1.47 1.15 14.92
CA ARG A 223 2.78 0.57 14.58
C ARG A 223 3.70 0.44 15.79
N THR A 224 3.65 1.36 16.77
CA THR A 224 4.48 1.27 17.99
C THR A 224 4.18 0.05 18.86
N GLU A 225 3.02 -0.60 18.70
CA GLU A 225 2.68 -1.85 19.37
C GLU A 225 3.60 -3.01 18.95
N TYR A 226 4.29 -2.87 17.81
CA TYR A 226 5.23 -3.85 17.29
C TYR A 226 6.70 -3.55 17.65
N LEU A 227 6.98 -2.64 18.58
CA LEU A 227 8.32 -2.50 19.15
C LEU A 227 8.66 -3.75 19.96
N THR A 228 9.80 -4.38 19.65
CA THR A 228 10.18 -5.67 20.23
C THR A 228 11.47 -5.57 21.02
N GLY A 229 11.69 -6.50 21.97
CA GLY A 229 12.94 -6.59 22.72
C GLY A 229 13.05 -5.66 23.94
N ALA A 230 11.94 -5.12 24.44
CA ALA A 230 11.91 -4.47 25.75
C ALA A 230 12.18 -5.50 26.85
N VAL A 231 13.14 -5.22 27.74
CA VAL A 231 13.58 -6.16 28.79
C VAL A 231 13.47 -5.59 30.20
N SER A 232 13.31 -4.27 30.33
CA SER A 232 13.20 -3.58 31.61
C SER A 232 11.91 -2.78 31.75
N ASP A 233 11.48 -2.53 32.99
CA ASP A 233 10.35 -1.63 33.29
C ASP A 233 10.58 -0.20 32.74
N ASP A 234 11.84 0.20 32.53
CA ASP A 234 12.19 1.50 31.94
C ASP A 234 11.95 1.51 30.42
N ASP A 235 12.21 0.38 29.74
CA ASP A 235 11.93 0.20 28.31
C ASP A 235 10.41 0.24 28.04
N GLU A 236 9.63 -0.48 28.83
CA GLU A 236 8.15 -0.47 28.73
C GLU A 236 7.60 0.94 28.98
N ARG A 237 8.14 1.65 29.98
CA ARG A 237 7.77 3.05 30.23
C ARG A 237 8.12 3.96 29.06
N ALA A 238 9.24 3.74 28.39
CA ALA A 238 9.63 4.53 27.22
C ALA A 238 8.68 4.34 26.03
N ILE A 239 8.19 3.12 25.79
CA ILE A 239 7.16 2.83 24.78
C ILE A 239 5.84 3.53 25.13
N ILE A 240 5.35 3.34 26.36
CA ILE A 240 4.09 3.95 26.82
C ILE A 240 4.16 5.48 26.73
N GLN A 241 5.31 6.05 27.09
CA GLN A 241 5.53 7.49 27.00
C GLN A 241 5.47 7.98 25.56
N LEU A 242 6.08 7.26 24.60
CA LEU A 242 5.98 7.58 23.18
C LEU A 242 4.52 7.48 22.69
N GLN A 243 3.82 6.40 23.02
CA GLN A 243 2.41 6.21 22.65
C GLN A 243 1.52 7.34 23.17
N LYS A 244 1.72 7.76 24.42
CA LYS A 244 0.99 8.87 25.02
C LYS A 244 1.23 10.19 24.29
N GLU A 245 2.48 10.51 23.97
CA GLU A 245 2.82 11.72 23.21
C GLU A 245 2.20 11.73 21.82
N ILE A 246 2.14 10.57 21.15
CA ILE A 246 1.46 10.44 19.86
C ILE A 246 -0.04 10.71 20.00
N LEU A 247 -0.70 10.14 21.01
CA LEU A 247 -2.14 10.38 21.25
C LEU A 247 -2.43 11.85 21.59
N GLU A 248 -1.57 12.49 22.39
CA GLU A 248 -1.68 13.92 22.68
C GLU A 248 -1.61 14.74 21.39
N LYS A 249 -0.66 14.43 20.49
CA LYS A 249 -0.56 15.09 19.18
C LYS A 249 -1.74 14.82 18.25
N ILE A 250 -2.32 13.63 18.28
CA ILE A 250 -3.53 13.33 17.52
C ILE A 250 -4.72 14.15 18.02
N ALA A 251 -4.81 14.37 19.34
CA ALA A 251 -5.92 15.05 20.00
C ALA A 251 -5.80 16.59 20.00
N GLU A 252 -4.62 17.15 19.73
CA GLU A 252 -4.44 18.61 19.62
C GLU A 252 -5.40 19.18 18.55
N GLU A 253 -6.34 20.04 18.96
CA GLU A 253 -7.17 20.83 18.05
C GLU A 253 -6.39 22.08 17.63
N HIS A 254 -6.27 22.31 16.32
CA HIS A 254 -5.73 23.54 15.73
C HIS A 254 -6.86 24.33 15.08
#